data_AF-A0A958LB11-F1
#
_entry.id   AF-A0A958LB11-F1
#
_cell.length_a   1.000
_cell.length_b   1.000
_cell.length_c   1.000
_cell.angle_alpha   90.00
_cell.angle_beta   90.00
_cell.angle_gamma   90.00
#
_symmetry.space_group_name_H-M   'P 1'
#
loop_
_entity.id
_entity.type
_entity.pdbx_description
1 polymer ?
#
loop_
_entity_poly.entity_id
_entity_poly.type
_entity_poly.pdbx_seq_one_letter_code
_entity_poly.pdbx_strand_id
1 'polypeptide(L)'
;MRNVSLLSLLLFVSLACSDDAVRKLDESVRGKVKKQDKIKDVKLTFQPMVDILFVIDNSGSMGNHQANLARNVVSFTSSIVNNVLLDYHIGVVTSDMTTHAGELQGNPLWVERNTPNAKQVLANNLQPGTSGDYLEKFFEPLIAALYPPLVDSVNKGFY
;
A
#
# COMPACT_ATOMS: atom_id res chain seq x y z
N MET A 1 -17.37 54.38 -33.54
CA MET A 1 -16.32 53.43 -33.12
C MET A 1 -16.08 53.64 -31.63
N ARG A 2 -16.54 52.70 -30.79
CA ARG A 2 -16.54 52.79 -29.32
C ARG A 2 -15.32 52.04 -28.81
N ASN A 3 -14.33 52.75 -28.27
CA ASN A 3 -13.14 52.14 -27.69
C ASN A 3 -13.32 52.12 -26.16
N VAL A 4 -13.42 50.90 -25.62
CA VAL A 4 -13.67 50.60 -24.21
C VAL A 4 -12.35 50.75 -23.44
N SER A 5 -12.36 51.59 -22.41
CA SER A 5 -11.22 51.85 -21.52
C SER A 5 -11.21 50.88 -20.35
N LEU A 6 -9.99 50.52 -19.94
CA LEU A 6 -9.56 49.64 -18.86
C LEU A 6 -10.40 49.76 -17.58
N LEU A 7 -10.87 48.62 -17.06
CA LEU A 7 -10.88 48.40 -15.62
C LEU A 7 -10.66 46.91 -15.33
N SER A 8 -9.40 46.59 -15.02
CA SER A 8 -8.95 45.31 -14.50
C SER A 8 -9.64 45.04 -13.18
N LEU A 9 -10.57 44.08 -13.16
CA LEU A 9 -11.22 43.63 -11.93
C LEU A 9 -10.34 42.57 -11.27
N LEU A 10 -9.70 42.96 -10.17
CA LEU A 10 -8.79 42.15 -9.39
C LEU A 10 -9.43 40.82 -8.95
N LEU A 11 -8.68 39.77 -9.21
CA LEU A 11 -8.85 38.39 -8.78
C LEU A 11 -8.84 38.31 -7.24
N PHE A 12 -9.97 38.00 -6.61
CA PHE A 12 -9.99 37.57 -5.20
C PHE A 12 -9.45 36.14 -5.12
N VAL A 13 -8.14 36.01 -4.97
CA VAL A 13 -7.49 34.76 -4.55
C VAL A 13 -7.65 34.68 -3.04
N SER A 14 -8.65 33.91 -2.59
CA SER A 14 -8.71 33.47 -1.21
C SER A 14 -7.51 32.56 -0.93
N LEU A 15 -6.54 33.11 -0.20
CA LEU A 15 -5.52 32.38 0.53
C LEU A 15 -6.22 31.47 1.55
N ALA A 16 -6.64 30.28 1.13
CA ALA A 16 -6.78 29.14 2.04
C ALA A 16 -5.40 28.48 2.18
N CYS A 17 -4.45 29.21 2.80
CA CYS A 17 -3.27 28.57 3.37
C CYS A 17 -3.73 28.00 4.71
N SER A 18 -4.11 26.72 4.72
CA SER A 18 -4.19 25.98 5.98
C SER A 18 -2.75 25.81 6.44
N ASP A 19 -2.30 26.67 7.36
CA ASP A 19 -1.05 26.46 8.09
C ASP A 19 -1.23 25.26 9.03
N ASP A 20 -1.15 24.05 8.48
CA ASP A 20 -0.80 22.87 9.28
C ASP A 20 0.70 22.90 9.56
N ALA A 21 1.10 23.89 10.35
CA ALA A 21 2.40 23.88 11.00
C ALA A 21 2.38 22.76 12.04
N VAL A 22 3.11 21.68 11.77
CA VAL A 22 3.37 20.59 12.73
C VAL A 22 3.70 21.20 14.08
N ARG A 23 2.84 20.95 15.07
CA ARG A 23 3.02 21.43 16.44
C ARG A 23 4.35 20.88 16.97
N LYS A 24 5.39 21.72 17.01
CA LYS A 24 6.66 21.35 17.61
C LYS A 24 6.41 20.96 19.05
N LEU A 25 6.83 19.75 19.42
CA LEU A 25 6.82 19.30 20.80
C LEU A 25 7.70 20.23 21.62
N ASP A 26 7.20 20.62 22.78
CA ASP A 26 7.90 21.44 23.76
C ASP A 26 9.26 20.79 24.12
N GLU A 27 10.35 21.52 23.86
CA GLU A 27 11.71 21.10 24.22
C GLU A 27 11.90 20.99 25.75
N SER A 28 10.96 21.47 26.57
CA SER A 28 11.06 21.40 28.04
C SER A 28 10.87 20.01 28.63
N VAL A 29 10.41 19.01 27.86
CA VAL A 29 10.41 17.58 28.28
C VAL A 29 11.79 16.93 28.11
N ARG A 30 12.81 17.67 27.67
CA ARG A 30 14.20 17.18 27.63
C ARG A 30 14.79 17.13 29.04
N GLY A 31 14.36 16.14 29.80
CA GLY A 31 14.96 15.76 31.07
C GLY A 31 16.47 15.60 30.89
N LYS A 32 17.24 16.15 31.84
CA LYS A 32 18.70 16.08 31.84
C LYS A 32 19.16 14.62 31.85
N VAL A 33 19.45 14.06 30.68
CA VAL A 33 20.08 12.75 30.56
C VAL A 33 21.49 12.89 31.13
N LYS A 34 21.71 12.30 32.31
CA LYS A 34 23.06 12.08 32.83
C LYS A 34 23.80 11.24 31.78
N LYS A 35 24.96 11.70 31.33
CA LYS A 35 25.89 10.88 30.52
C LYS A 35 26.21 9.63 31.34
N GLN A 36 25.58 8.52 31.01
CA GLN A 36 25.93 7.21 31.52
C GLN A 36 26.80 6.50 30.47
N ASP A 37 27.80 5.81 31.00
CA ASP A 37 28.98 5.34 30.30
C ASP A 37 28.70 4.46 29.08
N LYS A 38 29.67 4.49 28.16
CA LYS A 38 29.76 3.72 26.92
C LYS A 38 29.20 2.30 27.07
N ILE A 39 27.98 2.07 26.59
CA ILE A 39 27.59 0.74 26.12
C ILE A 39 28.24 0.59 24.74
N LYS A 40 29.37 -0.10 24.70
CA LYS A 40 29.90 -0.65 23.45
C LYS A 40 28.95 -1.77 23.00
N ASP A 41 28.51 -1.68 21.76
CA ASP A 41 27.88 -2.77 20.98
C ASP A 41 26.44 -3.19 21.31
N VAL A 42 25.50 -2.23 21.36
CA VAL A 42 24.10 -2.57 21.02
C VAL A 42 23.91 -2.35 19.52
N LYS A 43 24.12 -3.40 18.72
CA LYS A 43 23.71 -3.43 17.31
C LYS A 43 22.18 -3.52 17.27
N LEU A 44 21.50 -2.37 17.29
CA LEU A 44 20.08 -2.31 16.97
C LEU A 44 19.92 -2.65 15.49
N THR A 45 19.61 -3.91 15.16
CA THR A 45 19.20 -4.29 13.82
C THR A 45 17.79 -3.80 13.58
N PHE A 46 17.66 -2.57 13.07
CA PHE A 46 16.40 -2.03 12.62
C PHE A 46 16.01 -2.72 11.29
N GLN A 47 15.10 -3.68 11.36
CA GLN A 47 14.52 -4.41 10.23
C GLN A 47 12.99 -4.32 10.34
N PRO A 48 12.37 -3.22 9.87
CA PRO A 48 10.92 -3.09 9.88
C PRO A 48 10.25 -4.17 9.01
N MET A 49 9.22 -4.81 9.56
CA MET A 49 8.39 -5.82 8.88
C MET A 49 7.05 -5.19 8.46
N VAL A 50 6.61 -5.43 7.22
CA VAL A 50 5.38 -4.84 6.67
C VAL A 50 4.65 -5.85 5.76
N ASP A 51 3.40 -6.14 6.06
CA ASP A 51 2.51 -6.91 5.19
C ASP A 51 1.50 -5.98 4.51
N ILE A 52 1.34 -6.13 3.19
CA ILE A 52 0.38 -5.39 2.37
C ILE A 52 -0.53 -6.39 1.68
N LEU A 53 -1.83 -6.28 1.93
CA LEU A 53 -2.83 -7.10 1.28
C LEU A 53 -3.67 -6.24 0.32
N PHE A 54 -3.60 -6.55 -0.97
CA PHE A 54 -4.49 -5.95 -1.97
C PHE A 54 -5.77 -6.78 -2.09
N VAL A 55 -6.92 -6.12 -2.04
CA VAL A 55 -8.21 -6.71 -2.42
C VAL A 55 -8.58 -6.16 -3.79
N ILE A 56 -8.53 -7.01 -4.81
CA ILE A 56 -8.74 -6.63 -6.21
C ILE A 56 -10.11 -7.08 -6.67
N ASP A 57 -10.88 -6.14 -7.17
CA ASP A 57 -12.11 -6.50 -7.85
C ASP A 57 -11.82 -7.26 -9.15
N ASN A 58 -12.33 -8.49 -9.21
CA ASN A 58 -12.20 -9.40 -10.35
C ASN A 58 -13.53 -9.57 -11.11
N SER A 59 -14.48 -8.64 -10.97
CA SER A 59 -15.69 -8.62 -11.78
C SER A 59 -15.38 -8.42 -13.28
N GLY A 60 -16.33 -8.81 -14.13
CA GLY A 60 -16.20 -8.77 -15.60
C GLY A 60 -15.79 -7.40 -16.18
N SER A 61 -16.10 -6.31 -15.47
CA SER A 61 -15.83 -4.93 -15.90
C SER A 61 -14.38 -4.48 -15.68
N MET A 62 -13.61 -5.22 -14.88
CA MET A 62 -12.36 -4.72 -14.31
C MET A 62 -11.12 -4.89 -15.18
N GLY A 63 -11.20 -5.52 -16.35
CA GLY A 63 -10.02 -5.85 -17.16
C GLY A 63 -9.13 -4.63 -17.48
N ASN A 64 -9.73 -3.53 -17.94
CA ASN A 64 -8.99 -2.29 -18.22
C ASN A 64 -8.44 -1.64 -16.94
N HIS A 65 -9.18 -1.73 -15.83
CA HIS A 65 -8.78 -1.17 -14.54
C HIS A 65 -7.59 -1.93 -13.94
N GLN A 66 -7.62 -3.27 -13.98
CA GLN A 66 -6.51 -4.13 -13.54
C GLN A 66 -5.26 -3.90 -14.39
N ALA A 67 -5.41 -3.81 -15.73
CA ALA A 67 -4.27 -3.52 -16.62
C ALA A 67 -3.64 -2.14 -16.32
N ASN A 68 -4.48 -1.14 -16.05
CA ASN A 68 -4.00 0.19 -15.65
C ASN A 68 -3.34 0.18 -14.27
N LEU A 69 -3.89 -0.55 -13.30
CA LEU A 69 -3.29 -0.72 -11.98
C LEU A 69 -1.91 -1.39 -12.09
N ALA A 70 -1.81 -2.52 -12.80
CA ALA A 70 -0.57 -3.25 -13.01
C ALA A 70 0.52 -2.39 -13.68
N ARG A 71 0.14 -1.52 -14.63
CA ARG A 71 1.08 -0.61 -15.27
C ARG A 71 1.67 0.42 -14.30
N ASN A 72 0.91 0.86 -13.30
CA ASN A 72 1.28 1.96 -12.40
C ASN A 72 1.75 1.51 -11.02
N VAL A 73 1.42 0.29 -10.59
CA VAL A 73 1.74 -0.22 -9.26
C VAL A 73 3.24 -0.29 -9.00
N VAL A 74 4.04 -0.45 -10.06
CA VAL A 74 5.50 -0.43 -9.98
C VAL A 74 6.00 0.88 -9.37
N SER A 75 5.41 2.02 -9.72
CA SER A 75 5.80 3.32 -9.17
C SER A 75 5.47 3.42 -7.68
N PHE A 76 4.32 2.88 -7.26
CA PHE A 76 3.89 2.85 -5.86
C PHE A 76 4.79 1.94 -5.02
N THR A 77 5.09 0.73 -5.49
CA THR A 77 5.83 -0.27 -4.69
C THR A 77 7.34 -0.17 -4.81
N SER A 78 7.87 0.66 -5.71
CA SER A 78 9.32 0.80 -5.90
C SER A 78 10.07 1.15 -4.61
N SER A 79 9.52 2.01 -3.75
CA SER A 79 10.15 2.37 -2.48
C SER A 79 10.17 1.23 -1.46
N ILE A 80 9.24 0.28 -1.55
CA ILE A 80 9.16 -0.90 -0.68
C ILE A 80 10.10 -1.98 -1.23
N VAL A 81 9.93 -2.33 -2.51
CA VAL A 81 10.67 -3.42 -3.17
C VAL A 81 12.16 -3.15 -3.25
N ASN A 82 12.59 -1.90 -3.41
CA ASN A 82 14.02 -1.56 -3.50
C ASN A 82 14.69 -1.34 -2.12
N ASN A 83 13.93 -1.41 -1.02
CA ASN A 83 14.48 -1.12 0.31
C ASN A 83 15.08 -2.39 0.94
N VAL A 84 16.42 -2.41 1.04
CA VAL A 84 17.19 -3.54 1.61
C VAL A 84 16.99 -3.75 3.12
N LEU A 85 16.37 -2.80 3.82
CA LEU A 85 16.09 -2.91 5.26
C LEU A 85 14.66 -3.38 5.55
N LEU A 86 13.72 -3.23 4.60
CA LEU A 86 12.33 -3.62 4.77
C LEU A 86 12.13 -5.10 4.50
N ASP A 87 11.62 -5.82 5.49
CA ASP A 87 11.08 -7.16 5.30
C ASP A 87 9.59 -7.02 4.97
N TYR A 88 9.15 -7.60 3.85
CA TYR A 88 7.80 -7.36 3.37
C TYR A 88 7.16 -8.59 2.73
N HIS A 89 5.85 -8.69 2.87
CA HIS A 89 5.00 -9.52 2.04
C HIS A 89 3.92 -8.66 1.37
N ILE A 90 3.73 -8.85 0.06
CA ILE A 90 2.66 -8.19 -0.69
C ILE A 90 1.78 -9.28 -1.31
N GLY A 91 0.63 -9.49 -0.70
CA GLY A 91 -0.38 -10.46 -1.13
C GLY A 91 -1.51 -9.82 -1.92
N VAL A 92 -2.21 -10.64 -2.70
CA VAL A 92 -3.40 -10.23 -3.46
C VAL A 92 -4.52 -11.22 -3.19
N VAL A 93 -5.72 -10.73 -2.90
CA VAL A 93 -6.97 -11.50 -2.88
C VAL A 93 -8.00 -10.82 -3.78
N THR A 94 -9.07 -11.53 -4.14
CA THR A 94 -10.13 -10.99 -5.00
C THR A 94 -11.39 -10.61 -4.24
N SER A 95 -12.26 -9.81 -4.87
CA SER A 95 -13.61 -9.48 -4.35
C SER A 95 -14.60 -10.67 -4.36
N ASP A 96 -14.25 -11.74 -5.10
CA ASP A 96 -15.02 -12.97 -5.26
C ASP A 96 -14.95 -13.89 -4.03
N MET A 97 -16.12 -14.16 -3.44
CA MET A 97 -16.31 -15.06 -2.31
C MET A 97 -16.86 -16.45 -2.67
N THR A 98 -17.16 -16.70 -3.94
CA THR A 98 -17.63 -18.01 -4.42
C THR A 98 -16.46 -18.91 -4.81
N THR A 99 -15.47 -18.38 -5.52
CA THR A 99 -14.37 -19.18 -6.08
C THR A 99 -13.11 -19.13 -5.24
N HIS A 100 -12.66 -17.94 -4.88
CA HIS A 100 -11.38 -17.73 -4.20
C HIS A 100 -11.52 -17.43 -2.71
N ALA A 101 -12.61 -16.78 -2.29
CA ALA A 101 -13.02 -16.68 -0.87
C ALA A 101 -11.94 -16.26 0.14
N GLY A 102 -11.02 -15.38 -0.27
CA GLY A 102 -9.91 -14.89 0.55
C GLY A 102 -8.59 -15.66 0.40
N GLU A 103 -8.53 -16.69 -0.45
CA GLU A 103 -7.27 -17.32 -0.85
C GLU A 103 -6.38 -16.31 -1.57
N LEU A 104 -5.11 -16.27 -1.20
CA LEU A 104 -4.11 -15.48 -1.89
C LEU A 104 -3.99 -15.92 -3.35
N GLN A 105 -3.84 -14.93 -4.23
CA GLN A 105 -3.81 -15.10 -5.67
C GLN A 105 -2.44 -14.74 -6.24
N GLY A 106 -2.09 -15.39 -7.33
CA GLY A 106 -0.84 -15.16 -8.05
C GLY A 106 0.22 -16.24 -7.81
N ASN A 107 1.38 -16.06 -8.44
CA ASN A 107 2.49 -16.99 -8.31
C ASN A 107 3.83 -16.22 -8.29
N PRO A 108 4.55 -16.20 -7.16
CA PRO A 108 4.17 -16.74 -5.83
C PRO A 108 2.91 -16.06 -5.25
N LEU A 109 2.32 -16.68 -4.22
CA LEU A 109 1.10 -16.20 -3.54
C LEU A 109 1.27 -14.81 -2.90
N TRP A 110 2.50 -14.44 -2.55
CA TRP A 110 2.87 -13.10 -2.17
C TRP A 110 4.25 -12.76 -2.71
N VAL A 111 4.48 -11.47 -2.94
CA VAL A 111 5.79 -10.95 -3.33
C VAL A 111 6.53 -10.53 -2.08
N GLU A 112 7.76 -11.01 -1.95
CA GLU A 112 8.65 -10.71 -0.83
C GLU A 112 10.00 -10.19 -1.33
N ARG A 113 10.91 -9.84 -0.40
CA ARG A 113 12.20 -9.24 -0.72
C ARG A 113 13.03 -10.09 -1.69
N ASN A 114 13.04 -11.41 -1.49
CA ASN A 114 13.85 -12.33 -2.27
C ASN A 114 13.19 -12.73 -3.62
N THR A 115 11.96 -12.27 -3.89
CA THR A 115 11.22 -12.64 -5.09
C THR A 115 11.93 -12.11 -6.35
N PRO A 116 12.37 -12.99 -7.27
CA PRO A 116 12.99 -12.55 -8.51
C PRO A 116 12.01 -11.72 -9.35
N ASN A 117 12.48 -10.59 -9.88
CA ASN A 117 11.64 -9.66 -10.66
C ASN A 117 10.36 -9.20 -9.91
N ALA A 118 10.44 -9.02 -8.59
CA ALA A 118 9.34 -8.66 -7.69
C ALA A 118 8.34 -7.62 -8.26
N LYS A 119 8.82 -6.55 -8.91
CA LYS A 119 7.97 -5.53 -9.53
C LYS A 119 7.06 -6.09 -10.63
N GLN A 120 7.61 -6.93 -11.51
CA GLN A 120 6.84 -7.55 -12.59
C GLN A 120 5.90 -8.64 -12.06
N VAL A 121 6.38 -9.44 -11.11
CA VAL A 121 5.56 -10.46 -10.44
C VAL A 121 4.35 -9.80 -9.78
N LEU A 122 4.56 -8.72 -9.02
CA LEU A 122 3.47 -8.00 -8.38
C LEU A 122 2.48 -7.43 -9.40
N ALA A 123 2.98 -6.82 -10.48
CA ALA A 123 2.13 -6.30 -11.55
C ALA A 123 1.27 -7.41 -12.19
N ASN A 124 1.79 -8.64 -12.28
CA ASN A 124 1.03 -9.79 -12.77
C ASN A 124 0.01 -10.28 -11.73
N ASN A 125 0.40 -10.40 -10.45
CA ASN A 125 -0.49 -10.85 -9.38
C ASN A 125 -1.70 -9.90 -9.19
N LEU A 126 -1.53 -8.61 -9.48
CA LEU A 126 -2.61 -7.61 -9.43
C LEU A 126 -3.57 -7.66 -10.63
N GLN A 127 -3.40 -8.64 -11.53
CA GLN A 127 -4.31 -8.96 -12.63
C GLN A 127 -4.86 -10.38 -12.46
N PRO A 128 -5.64 -10.66 -11.40
CA PRO A 128 -6.20 -11.99 -11.15
C PRO A 128 -7.24 -12.41 -12.20
N GLY A 129 -7.64 -11.50 -13.11
CA GLY A 129 -8.61 -11.76 -14.16
C GLY A 129 -9.99 -11.17 -13.85
N THR A 130 -10.96 -11.45 -14.72
CA THR A 130 -12.30 -10.82 -14.70
C THR A 130 -13.43 -11.84 -14.63
N SER A 131 -13.15 -13.03 -14.08
CA SER A 131 -14.08 -14.15 -14.00
C SER A 131 -14.74 -14.29 -12.62
N GLY A 132 -14.61 -13.26 -11.77
CA GLY A 132 -15.21 -13.23 -10.45
C GLY A 132 -16.69 -12.87 -10.45
N ASP A 133 -17.27 -12.95 -9.27
CA ASP A 133 -18.69 -12.71 -9.03
C ASP A 133 -19.13 -11.29 -9.38
N TYR A 134 -20.41 -11.15 -9.76
CA TYR A 134 -21.07 -9.85 -9.94
C TYR A 134 -21.36 -9.12 -8.62
N LEU A 135 -21.32 -9.84 -7.49
CA LEU A 135 -21.58 -9.28 -6.17
C LEU A 135 -20.26 -9.12 -5.42
N GLU A 136 -19.66 -7.95 -5.60
CA GLU A 136 -18.33 -7.62 -5.12
C GLU A 136 -18.30 -7.43 -3.60
N LYS A 137 -17.40 -8.14 -2.92
CA LYS A 137 -17.20 -8.00 -1.47
C LYS A 137 -15.76 -7.66 -1.18
N PHE A 138 -15.51 -6.57 -0.46
CA PHE A 138 -14.14 -6.11 -0.18
C PHE A 138 -13.64 -6.47 1.21
N PHE A 139 -14.53 -6.58 2.19
CA PHE A 139 -14.15 -6.87 3.58
C PHE A 139 -14.16 -8.36 3.91
N GLU A 140 -15.11 -9.12 3.36
CA GLU A 140 -15.17 -10.56 3.59
C GLU A 140 -13.89 -11.31 3.16
N PRO A 141 -13.36 -11.13 1.93
CA PRO A 141 -12.14 -11.83 1.53
C PRO A 141 -10.92 -11.35 2.33
N LEU A 142 -10.87 -10.07 2.71
CA LEU A 142 -9.81 -9.54 3.57
C LEU A 142 -9.80 -10.23 4.94
N ILE A 143 -10.97 -10.37 5.58
CA ILE A 143 -11.09 -11.06 6.86
C ILE A 143 -10.72 -12.53 6.70
N ALA A 144 -11.29 -13.21 5.69
CA ALA A 144 -11.04 -14.62 5.44
C ALA A 144 -9.54 -14.90 5.21
N ALA A 145 -8.86 -14.03 4.45
CA ALA A 145 -7.45 -14.19 4.13
C ALA A 145 -6.53 -14.23 5.37
N LEU A 146 -6.96 -13.58 6.46
CA LEU A 146 -6.21 -13.38 7.70
C LEU A 146 -6.78 -14.19 8.87
N TYR A 147 -7.69 -15.14 8.61
CA TYR A 147 -8.31 -15.96 9.65
C TYR A 147 -8.29 -17.46 9.29
N PRO A 148 -8.34 -18.36 10.29
CA PRO A 148 -8.55 -19.78 10.02
C PRO A 148 -9.84 -20.02 9.21
N PRO A 149 -9.84 -20.96 8.26
CA PRO A 149 -8.78 -21.96 8.04
C PRO A 149 -7.66 -21.51 7.08
N LEU A 150 -7.76 -20.34 6.43
CA LEU A 150 -6.85 -19.99 5.34
C LEU A 150 -5.42 -19.73 5.81
N VAL A 151 -5.24 -19.08 6.96
CA VAL A 151 -3.92 -18.86 7.55
C VAL A 151 -3.22 -20.15 8.00
N ASP A 152 -3.97 -21.23 8.17
CA ASP A 152 -3.43 -22.55 8.50
C ASP A 152 -3.23 -23.44 7.27
N SER A 153 -3.71 -22.99 6.10
CA SER A 153 -3.74 -23.75 4.84
C SER A 153 -3.15 -22.96 3.68
N VAL A 154 -3.96 -22.46 2.74
CA VAL A 154 -3.51 -21.84 1.47
C VAL A 154 -2.69 -20.58 1.72
N ASN A 155 -3.09 -19.75 2.70
CA ASN A 155 -2.41 -18.49 3.02
C ASN A 155 -1.34 -18.65 4.09
N LYS A 156 -0.98 -19.89 4.44
CA LYS A 156 -0.03 -20.16 5.51
C LYS A 156 1.32 -19.52 5.24
N GLY A 157 1.79 -18.71 6.19
CA GLY A 157 3.09 -18.04 6.11
C GLY A 157 3.05 -16.67 5.44
N PHE A 158 1.87 -16.22 5.00
CA PHE A 158 1.63 -14.79 4.89
C PHE A 158 1.61 -14.23 6.33
N TYR A 159 2.35 -13.15 6.59
CA TYR A 159 2.64 -12.49 7.89
C TYR A 159 3.49 -13.27 8.93
#